data_AF-A0A1G4JMZ3-F1
#
_entry.id   AF-A0A1G4JMZ3-F1
#
_cell.length_a   1.000
_cell.length_b   1.000
_cell.length_c   1.000
_cell.angle_alpha   90.00
_cell.angle_beta   90.00
_cell.angle_gamma   90.00
#
_symmetry.space_group_name_H-M   'P 1'
#
loop_
_entity.id
_entity.type
_entity.pdbx_description
1 polymer ?
#
loop_
_entity_poly.entity_id
_entity_poly.type
_entity_poly.pdbx_seq_one_letter_code
_entity_poly.pdbx_strand_id
1 'polypeptide(L)'
;MLSPAAHSGRVLTRVRTYSSLPPPTYFGPRTSTSSSPHPQLKVANPPKEAVRKPLLELATVLSVIALSFFAIDNYRSRLTLELKMEENAVRFKEAQESLAQQANAHRKKRELQILNERKLIQTRDMKAVLHVAMLRKQLTDAGIEPVAIAQVLQEFEKNVRMENSVSNVSGTRLWLTSDSESKAYISDIREYDGRK
;
A
#
# COMPACT_ATOMS: atom_id res chain seq x y z
N MET A 1 45.50 -4.57 -19.20
CA MET A 1 45.26 -5.51 -18.08
C MET A 1 44.32 -4.84 -17.08
N LEU A 2 43.28 -5.56 -16.63
CA LEU A 2 42.37 -5.30 -15.49
C LEU A 2 41.37 -4.12 -15.68
N SER A 3 40.14 -4.36 -16.15
CA SER A 3 38.92 -4.81 -15.43
C SER A 3 38.11 -3.65 -14.79
N PRO A 4 36.85 -3.39 -15.20
CA PRO A 4 35.97 -2.42 -14.55
C PRO A 4 35.12 -3.08 -13.46
N ALA A 5 35.21 -2.56 -12.22
CA ALA A 5 34.35 -2.96 -11.11
C ALA A 5 33.00 -2.22 -11.15
N ALA A 6 31.97 -2.94 -11.58
CA ALA A 6 30.57 -2.53 -11.49
C ALA A 6 30.13 -2.38 -10.03
N HIS A 7 29.66 -1.19 -9.64
CA HIS A 7 28.97 -0.99 -8.36
C HIS A 7 27.45 -1.02 -8.59
N SER A 8 26.89 -2.23 -8.45
CA SER A 8 25.45 -2.48 -8.39
C SER A 8 24.93 -2.08 -7.01
N GLY A 9 24.24 -0.93 -6.93
CA GLY A 9 23.51 -0.51 -5.73
C GLY A 9 22.27 -1.38 -5.53
N ARG A 10 22.42 -2.53 -4.87
CA ARG A 10 21.31 -3.35 -4.38
C ARG A 10 20.62 -2.63 -3.22
N VAL A 11 19.41 -2.13 -3.46
CA VAL A 11 18.47 -1.77 -2.40
C VAL A 11 17.96 -3.08 -1.77
N LEU A 12 18.44 -3.39 -0.57
CA LEU A 12 17.93 -4.48 0.25
C LEU A 12 16.52 -4.11 0.76
N THR A 13 15.50 -4.52 0.01
CA THR A 13 14.14 -4.62 0.53
C THR A 13 14.12 -5.68 1.63
N ARG A 14 14.10 -5.23 2.88
CA ARG A 14 13.94 -6.08 4.05
C ARG A 14 12.50 -6.62 4.07
N VAL A 15 12.28 -7.74 3.38
CA VAL A 15 11.04 -8.53 3.48
C VAL A 15 10.98 -9.06 4.91
N ARG A 16 10.08 -8.52 5.73
CA ARG A 16 9.79 -9.05 7.06
C ARG A 16 8.97 -10.32 6.89
N THR A 17 9.65 -11.43 6.68
CA THR A 17 9.08 -12.77 6.77
C THR A 17 8.58 -12.97 8.20
N TYR A 18 7.26 -13.05 8.39
CA TYR A 18 6.68 -13.63 9.61
C TYR A 18 6.90 -15.15 9.53
N SER A 19 8.12 -15.57 9.85
CA SER A 19 8.44 -16.96 10.10
C SER A 19 7.82 -17.37 11.45
N SER A 20 6.89 -18.33 11.37
CA SER A 20 6.60 -19.34 12.39
C SER A 20 6.46 -18.84 13.82
N LEU A 21 5.30 -18.25 14.13
CA LEU A 21 4.74 -18.42 15.47
C LEU A 21 4.15 -19.83 15.52
N PRO A 22 4.63 -20.75 16.38
CA PRO A 22 3.98 -22.04 16.55
C PRO A 22 2.58 -21.81 17.13
N PRO A 23 1.58 -22.61 16.71
CA PRO A 23 0.24 -22.51 17.28
C PRO A 23 0.29 -22.74 18.81
N PRO A 24 -0.63 -22.13 19.58
CA PRO A 24 -0.66 -22.28 21.02
C PRO A 24 -0.81 -23.77 21.37
N THR A 25 0.24 -24.34 21.93
CA THR A 25 0.32 -25.76 22.25
C THR A 25 -0.29 -25.95 23.64
N TYR A 26 -1.50 -26.49 23.72
CA TYR A 26 -2.23 -26.68 24.99
C TYR A 26 -1.76 -27.91 25.79
N PHE A 27 -0.80 -28.68 25.27
CA PHE A 27 -0.25 -29.87 25.93
C PHE A 27 1.27 -29.80 25.96
N GLY A 28 1.84 -29.66 27.16
CA GLY A 28 3.29 -29.54 27.39
C GLY A 28 4.06 -30.88 27.29
N PRO A 29 5.41 -30.84 27.42
CA PRO A 29 6.28 -31.99 27.19
C PRO A 29 6.24 -32.99 28.34
N ARG A 30 6.16 -34.28 28.01
CA ARG A 30 6.32 -35.40 28.95
C ARG A 30 7.80 -35.67 29.18
N THR A 31 8.25 -35.53 30.42
CA THR A 31 9.44 -36.23 30.94
C THR A 31 8.99 -37.37 31.85
N SER A 32 9.55 -38.55 31.60
CA SER A 32 9.35 -39.79 32.33
C SER A 32 10.41 -39.97 33.40
N THR A 33 10.03 -40.32 34.64
CA THR A 33 10.55 -41.48 35.40
C THR A 33 9.89 -41.64 36.77
N SER A 34 9.37 -42.86 36.99
CA SER A 34 9.34 -43.64 38.23
C SER A 34 8.88 -43.00 39.56
N SER A 35 7.64 -43.28 39.94
CA SER A 35 7.34 -44.21 41.04
C SER A 35 5.83 -44.34 41.15
N SER A 36 5.35 -45.56 40.92
CA SER A 36 3.95 -45.91 41.11
C SER A 36 3.62 -45.92 42.60
N PRO A 37 2.57 -45.21 43.03
CA PRO A 37 1.55 -45.84 43.82
C PRO A 37 0.43 -46.12 42.83
N HIS A 38 0.24 -47.39 42.48
CA HIS A 38 -1.06 -47.81 41.98
C HIS A 38 -2.11 -47.29 42.98
N PRO A 39 -3.05 -46.40 42.59
CA PRO A 39 -4.33 -46.45 43.26
C PRO A 39 -4.87 -47.81 42.85
N GLN A 40 -4.77 -48.80 43.75
CA GLN A 40 -5.59 -49.97 43.64
C GLN A 40 -7.00 -49.43 43.44
N LEU A 41 -7.56 -49.67 42.24
CA LEU A 41 -8.99 -49.77 42.09
C LEU A 41 -9.38 -50.84 43.10
N LYS A 42 -9.77 -50.41 44.30
CA LYS A 42 -10.71 -51.16 45.09
C LYS A 42 -11.91 -51.27 44.16
N VAL A 43 -11.95 -52.39 43.45
CA VAL A 43 -13.17 -52.98 42.93
C VAL A 43 -14.03 -53.14 44.17
N ALA A 44 -14.78 -52.08 44.47
CA ALA A 44 -15.75 -52.10 45.51
C ALA A 44 -16.71 -53.22 45.12
N ASN A 45 -16.85 -54.14 46.06
CA ASN A 45 -17.76 -55.28 46.10
C ASN A 45 -19.00 -55.13 45.19
N PRO A 46 -19.47 -56.23 44.57
CA PRO A 46 -20.69 -56.19 43.76
C PRO A 46 -21.80 -55.56 44.61
N PRO A 47 -22.53 -54.56 44.09
CA PRO A 47 -23.58 -53.95 44.87
C PRO A 47 -24.63 -55.02 45.14
N LYS A 48 -24.76 -55.34 46.43
CA LYS A 48 -25.87 -56.11 46.98
C LYS A 48 -27.17 -55.62 46.37
N GLU A 49 -27.82 -56.54 45.68
CA GLU A 49 -29.24 -56.63 45.34
C GLU A 49 -30.10 -55.34 45.42
N ALA A 50 -30.49 -54.91 44.23
CA ALA A 50 -31.91 -54.81 43.84
C ALA A 50 -32.87 -53.83 44.56
N VAL A 51 -32.42 -52.64 45.01
CA VAL A 51 -33.35 -51.55 45.41
C VAL A 51 -33.07 -50.19 44.74
N ARG A 52 -31.96 -50.03 44.00
CA ARG A 52 -31.56 -48.75 43.33
C ARG A 52 -31.71 -48.71 41.80
N LYS A 53 -32.37 -49.70 41.20
CA LYS A 53 -32.56 -49.78 39.74
C LYS A 53 -33.36 -48.61 39.12
N PRO A 54 -34.50 -48.17 39.70
CA PRO A 54 -35.35 -47.17 39.02
C PRO A 54 -34.78 -45.74 39.08
N LEU A 55 -34.09 -45.36 40.17
CA LEU A 55 -33.47 -44.02 40.28
C LEU A 55 -32.26 -43.88 39.36
N LEU A 56 -31.49 -44.95 39.18
CA LEU A 56 -30.37 -44.96 38.25
C LEU A 56 -30.87 -44.94 36.80
N GLU A 57 -31.92 -45.70 36.49
CA GLU A 57 -32.60 -45.63 35.20
C GLU A 57 -33.16 -44.22 34.92
N LEU A 58 -33.83 -43.58 35.89
CA LEU A 58 -34.29 -42.20 35.76
C LEU A 58 -33.13 -41.21 35.57
N ALA A 59 -32.03 -41.37 36.30
CA ALA A 59 -30.84 -40.54 36.13
C ALA A 59 -30.22 -40.72 34.73
N THR A 60 -30.21 -41.95 34.19
CA THR A 60 -29.73 -42.19 32.82
C THR A 60 -30.65 -41.54 31.79
N VAL A 61 -31.97 -41.66 31.93
CA VAL A 61 -32.93 -41.00 31.02
C VAL A 61 -32.80 -39.47 31.10
N LEU A 62 -32.71 -38.91 32.30
CA LEU A 62 -32.47 -37.47 32.49
C LEU A 62 -31.14 -37.02 31.89
N SER A 63 -30.08 -37.83 32.01
CA SER A 63 -28.78 -37.53 31.41
C SER A 63 -28.84 -37.53 29.88
N VAL A 64 -29.55 -38.48 29.27
CA VAL A 64 -29.74 -38.55 27.82
C VAL A 64 -30.57 -37.37 27.33
N ILE A 65 -31.62 -36.99 28.06
CA ILE A 65 -32.44 -35.81 27.74
C ILE A 65 -31.58 -34.53 27.82
N ALA A 66 -30.83 -34.35 28.91
CA ALA A 66 -29.96 -33.18 29.07
C ALA A 66 -28.87 -33.12 27.98
N LEU A 67 -28.26 -34.26 27.66
CA LEU A 67 -27.24 -34.34 26.60
C LEU A 67 -27.85 -34.06 25.21
N SER A 68 -29.07 -34.55 24.95
CA SER A 68 -29.78 -34.30 23.70
C SER A 68 -30.15 -32.81 23.55
N PHE A 69 -30.59 -32.17 24.64
CA PHE A 69 -30.89 -30.74 24.65
C PHE A 69 -29.63 -29.91 24.40
N PHE A 70 -28.52 -30.27 25.05
CA PHE A 70 -27.23 -29.61 24.85
C PHE A 70 -26.69 -29.80 23.42
N ALA A 71 -26.87 -30.99 22.84
CA ALA A 71 -26.49 -31.27 21.46
C ALA A 71 -27.28 -30.41 20.47
N ILE A 72 -28.59 -30.26 20.69
CA ILE A 72 -29.46 -29.42 19.86
C ILE A 72 -29.06 -27.93 19.98
N ASP A 73 -28.82 -27.44 21.19
CA ASP A 73 -28.43 -26.05 21.42
C ASP A 73 -27.07 -25.73 20.79
N ASN A 74 -26.10 -26.64 20.94
CA ASN A 74 -24.78 -26.50 20.32
C ASN A 74 -24.88 -26.52 18.79
N TYR A 75 -25.71 -27.39 18.21
CA TYR A 75 -25.95 -27.44 16.77
C TYR A 75 -26.54 -26.14 16.24
N ARG A 76 -27.55 -25.58 16.93
CA ARG A 76 -28.16 -24.30 16.53
C ARG A 76 -27.16 -23.16 16.63
N SER A 77 -26.39 -23.10 17.71
CA SER A 77 -25.33 -22.10 17.90
C SER A 77 -24.30 -22.18 16.77
N ARG A 78 -23.80 -23.39 16.47
CA ARG A 78 -22.86 -23.63 15.37
C ARG A 78 -23.42 -23.16 14.03
N LEU A 79 -24.66 -23.51 13.70
CA LEU A 79 -25.29 -23.13 12.45
C LEU A 79 -25.42 -21.60 12.32
N THR A 80 -25.79 -20.90 13.39
CA THR A 80 -25.83 -19.42 13.35
C THR A 80 -24.44 -18.80 13.18
N LEU A 81 -23.39 -19.44 13.71
CA LEU A 81 -22.02 -18.97 13.60
C LEU A 81 -21.49 -19.18 12.18
N GLU A 82 -21.78 -20.34 11.58
CA GLU A 82 -21.43 -20.65 10.18
C GLU A 82 -22.09 -19.65 9.23
N LEU A 83 -23.38 -19.36 9.39
CA LEU A 83 -24.08 -18.34 8.59
C LEU A 83 -23.44 -16.94 8.72
N LYS A 84 -23.11 -16.53 9.95
CA LYS A 84 -22.41 -15.23 10.16
C LYS A 84 -21.02 -15.21 9.54
N MET A 85 -20.30 -16.32 9.54
CA MET A 85 -18.98 -16.42 8.91
C MET A 85 -19.11 -16.31 7.39
N GLU A 86 -20.10 -16.95 6.78
CA GLU A 86 -20.39 -16.83 5.35
C GLU A 86 -20.78 -15.41 4.98
N GLU A 87 -21.70 -14.78 5.73
CA GLU A 87 -22.09 -13.38 5.51
C GLU A 87 -20.90 -12.43 5.63
N ASN A 88 -20.04 -12.61 6.64
CA ASN A 88 -18.84 -11.81 6.81
C ASN A 88 -17.83 -12.01 5.67
N ALA A 89 -17.69 -13.25 5.17
CA ALA A 89 -16.82 -13.55 4.04
C ALA A 89 -17.31 -12.86 2.75
N VAL A 90 -18.62 -12.83 2.51
CA VAL A 90 -19.21 -12.10 1.38
C VAL A 90 -18.99 -10.60 1.52
N ARG A 91 -19.31 -10.02 2.69
CA ARG A 91 -19.10 -8.58 2.95
C ARG A 91 -17.64 -8.17 2.81
N PHE A 92 -16.71 -9.01 3.27
CA PHE A 92 -15.29 -8.76 3.13
C PHE A 92 -14.85 -8.73 1.66
N LYS A 93 -15.35 -9.68 0.84
CA LYS A 93 -15.08 -9.69 -0.61
C LYS A 93 -15.61 -8.42 -1.29
N GLU A 94 -16.86 -8.03 -1.00
CA GLU A 94 -17.46 -6.81 -1.54
C GLU A 94 -16.67 -5.55 -1.14
N ALA A 95 -16.26 -5.47 0.13
CA ALA A 95 -15.42 -4.38 0.63
C ALA A 95 -14.06 -4.35 -0.07
N GLN A 96 -13.43 -5.50 -0.28
CA GLN A 96 -12.15 -5.61 -0.97
C GLN A 96 -12.27 -5.20 -2.44
N GLU A 97 -13.33 -5.61 -3.13
CA GLU A 97 -13.58 -5.24 -4.53
C GLU A 97 -13.82 -3.73 -4.67
N SER A 98 -14.65 -3.14 -3.81
CA SER A 98 -14.90 -1.70 -3.83
C SER A 98 -13.62 -0.90 -3.57
N LEU A 99 -12.77 -1.35 -2.63
CA LEU A 99 -11.47 -0.72 -2.36
C LEU A 99 -10.52 -0.85 -3.56
N ALA A 100 -10.49 -2.01 -4.22
CA ALA A 100 -9.71 -2.21 -5.43
C ALA A 100 -10.18 -1.30 -6.58
N GLN A 101 -11.49 -1.16 -6.76
CA GLN A 101 -12.08 -0.25 -7.75
C GLN A 101 -11.72 1.21 -7.47
N GLN A 102 -11.84 1.66 -6.22
CA GLN A 102 -11.47 3.02 -5.82
C GLN A 102 -9.97 3.29 -6.04
N ALA A 103 -9.10 2.35 -5.68
CA ALA A 103 -7.67 2.46 -5.91
C ALA A 103 -7.34 2.57 -7.42
N ASN A 104 -8.00 1.77 -8.25
CA ASN A 104 -7.83 1.82 -9.71
C ASN A 104 -8.35 3.13 -10.31
N ALA A 105 -9.50 3.63 -9.86
CA ALA A 105 -10.04 4.92 -10.28
C ALA A 105 -9.10 6.07 -9.91
N HIS A 106 -8.54 6.05 -8.69
CA HIS A 106 -7.59 7.06 -8.23
C HIS A 106 -6.28 7.05 -9.05
N ARG A 107 -5.77 5.86 -9.40
CA ARG A 107 -4.59 5.71 -10.28
C ARG A 107 -4.85 6.32 -11.65
N LYS A 108 -5.97 5.95 -12.29
CA LYS A 108 -6.37 6.51 -13.59
C LYS A 108 -6.53 8.03 -13.55
N LYS A 109 -7.17 8.56 -12.50
CA LYS A 109 -7.31 10.02 -12.32
C LYS A 109 -5.95 10.72 -12.24
N ARG A 110 -5.00 10.15 -11.48
CA ARG A 110 -3.64 10.70 -11.38
C ARG A 110 -2.92 10.65 -12.73
N GLU A 111 -3.02 9.54 -13.45
CA GLU A 111 -2.40 9.41 -14.79
C GLU A 111 -2.96 10.43 -15.78
N LEU A 112 -4.29 10.63 -15.79
CA LEU A 112 -4.93 11.65 -16.61
C LEU A 112 -4.50 13.07 -16.23
N GLN A 113 -4.37 13.35 -14.94
CA GLN A 113 -3.87 14.64 -14.46
C GLN A 113 -2.43 14.87 -14.94
N ILE A 114 -1.55 13.89 -14.77
CA ILE A 114 -0.15 13.98 -15.23
C ILE A 114 -0.09 14.19 -16.75
N LEU A 115 -0.93 13.48 -17.51
CA LEU A 115 -0.99 13.64 -18.96
C LEU A 115 -1.44 15.05 -19.35
N ASN A 116 -2.42 15.61 -18.65
CA ASN A 116 -2.90 16.96 -18.89
C ASN A 116 -1.83 18.01 -18.54
N GLU A 117 -1.15 17.86 -17.40
CA GLU A 117 -0.03 18.71 -17.01
C GLU A 117 1.09 18.69 -18.07
N ARG A 118 1.46 17.51 -18.57
CA ARG A 118 2.45 17.37 -19.66
C ARG A 118 1.99 18.04 -20.95
N LYS A 119 0.73 17.87 -21.33
CA LYS A 119 0.15 18.52 -22.52
C LYS A 119 0.18 20.04 -22.40
N LEU A 120 -0.17 20.58 -21.23
CA LEU A 120 -0.13 22.02 -20.98
C LEU A 120 1.30 22.56 -21.08
N ILE A 121 2.27 21.89 -20.45
CA ILE A 121 3.70 22.24 -20.55
C ILE A 121 4.15 22.23 -22.02
N GLN A 122 3.87 21.15 -22.76
CA GLN A 122 4.27 21.05 -24.17
C GLN A 122 3.64 22.16 -25.04
N THR A 123 2.38 22.49 -24.80
CA THR A 123 1.68 23.56 -25.54
C THR A 123 2.32 24.91 -25.25
N ARG A 124 2.65 25.16 -23.99
CA ARG A 124 3.32 26.38 -23.55
C ARG A 124 4.72 26.51 -24.14
N ASP A 125 5.50 25.44 -24.09
CA ASP A 125 6.86 25.40 -24.64
C ASP A 125 6.82 25.64 -26.16
N MET A 126 5.84 25.06 -26.87
CA MET A 126 5.63 25.31 -28.30
C MET A 126 5.31 26.78 -28.59
N LYS A 127 4.42 27.40 -27.80
CA LYS A 127 4.11 28.84 -27.93
C LYS A 127 5.35 29.71 -27.69
N ALA A 128 6.14 29.40 -26.67
CA ALA A 128 7.36 30.12 -26.35
C ALA A 128 8.42 29.98 -27.45
N VAL A 129 8.64 28.78 -27.98
CA VAL A 129 9.56 28.53 -29.10
C VAL A 129 9.12 29.33 -30.34
N LEU A 130 7.83 29.33 -30.66
CA LEU A 130 7.29 30.11 -31.77
C LEU A 130 7.49 31.61 -31.56
N HIS A 131 7.25 32.10 -30.34
CA HIS A 131 7.45 33.51 -30.00
C HIS A 131 8.92 33.92 -30.21
N VAL A 132 9.88 33.12 -29.73
CA VAL A 132 11.32 33.38 -29.94
C VAL A 132 11.69 33.33 -31.42
N ALA A 133 11.14 32.39 -32.19
CA ALA A 133 11.37 32.32 -33.63
C ALA A 133 10.84 33.58 -34.35
N MET A 134 9.67 34.08 -33.95
CA MET A 134 9.09 35.30 -34.50
C MET A 134 9.91 36.54 -34.14
N LEU A 135 10.40 36.65 -32.91
CA LEU A 135 11.29 37.74 -32.49
C LEU A 135 12.60 37.74 -33.30
N ARG A 136 13.20 36.56 -33.53
CA ARG A 136 14.39 36.45 -34.39
C ARG A 136 14.11 36.93 -35.81
N LYS A 137 12.95 36.57 -36.37
CA LYS A 137 12.53 37.06 -37.69
C LYS A 137 12.37 38.58 -37.71
N GLN A 138 11.72 39.15 -36.70
CA GLN A 138 11.54 40.61 -36.60
C GLN A 138 12.87 41.36 -36.49
N LEU A 139 13.84 40.80 -35.76
CA LEU A 139 15.19 41.37 -35.67
C LEU A 139 15.91 41.32 -37.02
N THR A 140 15.84 40.19 -37.73
CA THR A 140 16.43 40.08 -39.08
C THR A 140 15.76 41.04 -40.07
N ASP A 141 14.44 41.20 -40.00
CA ASP A 141 13.69 42.14 -40.83
C ASP A 141 14.06 43.60 -40.53
N ALA A 142 14.47 43.89 -39.29
CA ALA A 142 14.99 45.21 -38.86
C ALA A 142 16.49 45.41 -39.14
N GLY A 143 17.16 44.45 -39.77
CA GLY A 143 18.60 44.51 -40.07
C GLY A 143 19.52 44.25 -38.86
N ILE A 144 18.99 43.69 -37.77
CA ILE A 144 19.75 43.33 -36.57
C ILE A 144 19.99 41.82 -36.60
N GLU A 145 21.26 41.39 -36.57
CA GLU A 145 21.60 39.97 -36.52
C GLU A 145 21.29 39.39 -35.12
N PRO A 146 20.47 38.32 -35.03
CA PRO A 146 20.16 37.69 -33.75
C PRO A 146 21.37 36.94 -33.19
N VAL A 147 21.54 37.03 -31.87
CA VAL A 147 22.64 36.39 -31.13
C VAL A 147 22.61 34.86 -31.30
N ALA A 148 23.79 34.26 -31.45
CA ALA A 148 23.95 32.82 -31.61
C ALA A 148 23.56 32.04 -30.33
N ILE A 149 22.95 30.86 -30.53
CA ILE A 149 22.44 30.01 -29.42
C ILE A 149 23.54 29.68 -28.40
N ALA A 150 24.78 29.46 -28.86
CA ALA A 150 25.91 29.12 -27.99
C ALA A 150 26.24 30.25 -27.00
N GLN A 151 26.16 31.51 -27.44
CA GLN A 151 26.41 32.67 -26.57
C GLN A 151 25.29 32.84 -25.54
N VAL A 152 24.04 32.63 -25.96
CA VAL A 152 22.87 32.66 -25.06
C VAL A 152 22.97 31.59 -23.97
N LEU A 153 23.45 30.39 -24.30
CA LEU A 153 23.66 29.32 -23.31
C LEU A 153 24.71 29.70 -22.26
N GLN A 154 25.81 30.33 -22.68
CA GLN A 154 26.85 30.81 -21.76
C GLN A 154 26.31 31.89 -20.81
N GLU A 155 25.51 32.83 -21.32
CA GLU A 155 24.86 33.86 -20.49
C GLU A 155 23.80 33.26 -19.56
N PHE A 156 23.08 32.24 -20.01
CA PHE A 156 22.11 31.51 -19.20
C PHE A 156 22.80 30.83 -18.01
N GLU A 157 23.87 30.07 -18.25
CA GLU A 157 24.62 29.40 -17.18
C GLU A 157 25.25 30.39 -16.19
N LYS A 158 25.63 31.58 -16.66
CA LYS A 158 26.18 32.66 -15.81
C LYS A 158 25.12 33.28 -14.90
N ASN A 159 23.90 33.49 -15.41
CA ASN A 159 22.86 34.29 -14.74
C ASN A 159 21.78 33.44 -14.05
N VAL A 160 21.62 32.17 -14.42
CA VAL A 160 20.60 31.28 -13.86
C VAL A 160 21.22 30.33 -12.85
N ARG A 161 20.69 30.34 -11.63
CA ARG A 161 21.06 29.38 -10.60
C ARG A 161 19.93 28.39 -10.36
N MET A 162 20.31 27.13 -10.24
CA MET A 162 19.41 26.03 -9.96
C MET A 162 19.45 25.71 -8.46
N GLU A 163 18.31 25.83 -7.77
CA GLU A 163 18.20 25.38 -6.40
C GLU A 163 17.77 23.91 -6.37
N ASN A 164 18.63 23.03 -5.85
CA ASN A 164 18.36 21.59 -5.73
C ASN A 164 17.83 21.18 -4.35
N SER A 165 17.45 22.13 -3.47
CA SER A 165 17.28 21.86 -2.03
C SER A 165 15.92 21.35 -1.57
N VAL A 166 14.88 21.22 -2.40
CA VAL A 166 13.55 20.80 -1.90
C VAL A 166 12.91 19.69 -2.74
N SER A 167 13.36 18.46 -2.45
CA SER A 167 12.58 17.20 -2.48
C SER A 167 11.64 16.91 -3.67
N ASN A 168 12.21 16.29 -4.70
CA ASN A 168 11.76 15.00 -5.27
C ASN A 168 10.31 14.76 -5.76
N VAL A 169 9.40 15.75 -5.84
CA VAL A 169 8.04 15.48 -6.36
C VAL A 169 7.60 16.40 -7.50
N SER A 170 8.00 17.67 -7.59
CA SER A 170 7.67 18.48 -8.78
C SER A 170 8.39 19.83 -8.80
N GLY A 171 9.46 19.94 -9.58
CA GLY A 171 9.94 21.24 -10.06
C GLY A 171 11.29 21.68 -9.51
N THR A 172 12.33 21.45 -10.31
CA THR A 172 13.53 22.29 -10.29
C THR A 172 13.09 23.74 -10.54
N ARG A 173 13.25 24.60 -9.54
CA ARG A 173 12.94 26.03 -9.71
C ARG A 173 14.22 26.77 -10.11
N LEU A 174 14.21 27.26 -11.35
CA LEU A 174 15.26 28.12 -11.86
C LEU A 174 14.97 29.54 -11.38
N TRP A 175 15.96 30.16 -10.74
CA TRP A 175 15.87 31.55 -10.33
C TRP A 175 16.99 32.34 -10.98
N LEU A 176 16.68 33.53 -11.45
CA LEU A 176 17.68 34.49 -11.92
C LEU A 176 18.31 35.17 -10.72
N THR A 177 19.62 35.43 -10.79
CA THR A 177 20.30 36.23 -9.78
C THR A 177 19.74 37.65 -9.76
N SER A 178 19.67 38.25 -8.57
CA SER A 178 19.10 39.60 -8.38
C SER A 178 19.82 40.69 -9.19
N ASP A 179 21.05 40.43 -9.62
CA ASP A 179 21.91 41.36 -10.37
C ASP A 179 21.80 41.20 -11.90
N SER A 180 20.92 40.33 -12.39
CA SER A 180 20.76 40.10 -13.83
C SER A 180 19.84 41.13 -14.49
N GLU A 181 20.37 41.92 -15.42
CA GLU A 181 19.60 42.90 -16.22
C GLU A 181 18.49 42.23 -17.07
N SER A 182 18.68 40.95 -17.40
CA SER A 182 17.73 40.13 -18.15
C SER A 182 16.40 39.90 -17.42
N LYS A 183 16.33 40.15 -16.11
CA LYS A 183 15.11 39.99 -15.31
C LYS A 183 13.96 40.88 -15.77
N ALA A 184 14.25 42.09 -16.29
CA ALA A 184 13.24 43.03 -16.77
C ALA A 184 12.58 42.58 -18.08
N TYR A 185 13.22 41.69 -18.84
CA TYR A 185 12.80 41.26 -20.17
C TYR A 185 12.14 39.87 -20.19
N ILE A 186 11.90 39.28 -19.01
CA ILE A 186 11.25 37.97 -18.91
C ILE A 186 9.77 38.13 -19.25
N SER A 187 9.31 37.38 -20.25
CA SER A 187 7.87 37.23 -20.51
C SER A 187 7.18 36.45 -19.39
N ASP A 188 5.99 36.89 -18.96
CA ASP A 188 5.22 36.13 -17.97
C ASP A 188 4.77 34.80 -18.58
N ILE A 189 5.22 33.71 -17.96
CA ILE A 189 4.93 32.34 -18.39
C ILE A 189 3.41 32.09 -18.40
N ARG A 190 2.64 32.77 -17.53
CA ARG A 190 1.19 32.64 -17.43
C ARG A 190 0.44 33.32 -18.57
N GLU A 191 1.08 34.23 -19.30
CA GLU A 191 0.48 34.89 -20.46
C GLU A 191 0.19 33.88 -21.59
N TYR A 192 1.03 32.85 -21.72
CA TYR A 192 0.83 31.77 -22.69
C TYR A 192 -0.34 30.83 -22.36
N ASP A 193 -0.87 30.88 -21.14
CA ASP A 193 -2.06 30.12 -20.73
C ASP A 193 -3.37 30.86 -21.08
N GLY A 194 -3.29 32.18 -21.31
CA GLY A 194 -4.41 33.02 -21.70
C GLY A 194 -4.77 32.88 -23.18
N ARG A 195 -6.07 33.02 -23.48
CA ARG A 195 -6.74 32.84 -24.79
C ARG A 195 -7.05 31.38 -25.14
N LYS A 196 -8.26 30.98 -24.74
CA LYS A 196 -9.09 30.07 -25.55
C LYS A 196 -10.00 30.92 -26.42
#